data_AF-A0A5E4IC49-F1
#
_entry.id   AF-A0A5E4IC49-F1
#
_cell.length_a   1.000
_cell.length_b   1.000
_cell.length_c   1.000
_cell.angle_alpha   90.00
_cell.angle_beta   90.00
_cell.angle_gamma   90.00
#
_symmetry.space_group_name_H-M   'P 1'
#
loop_
_entity.id
_entity.type
_entity.pdbx_description
1 polymer ?
#
loop_
_entity_poly.entity_id
_entity_poly.type
_entity_poly.pdbx_seq_one_letter_code
_entity_poly.pdbx_strand_id
1 'polypeptide(L)'
;MKQGWDTKGEFDIGCLASQDQVKIVEDQIKDAIRKGAKILTGGKRKGKTLFFEPTVIVNVDHSMKIMQEETFGPIVSIMKFDTEEEVVKLANDSIYGLNASVWTKDKAKALQVSRALITGGVSINNALMVQANFNLPYGGVKQSGFGRYHGPYGLHTFSNIKAVIIEKGKKPKDINWYPFRADKYQRFLRTFQSLFSEKTMAKLKGLPAMMTLMRSKE
;
A
#
# COMPACT_ATOMS: atom_id res chain seq x y z
N MET A 1 18.66 17.93 21.22
CA MET A 1 19.36 16.84 20.53
C MET A 1 20.83 17.20 20.41
N LYS A 2 21.72 16.34 20.85
CA LYS A 2 23.18 16.47 20.73
C LYS A 2 23.62 15.86 19.40
N GLN A 3 24.27 16.66 18.56
CA GLN A 3 24.77 16.20 17.28
C GLN A 3 26.26 15.83 17.36
N GLY A 4 26.60 14.66 16.84
CA GLY A 4 27.96 14.16 16.84
C GLY A 4 28.00 12.69 16.47
N TRP A 5 29.14 12.06 16.71
CA TRP A 5 29.33 10.64 16.52
C TRP A 5 30.29 10.12 17.58
N ASP A 6 29.90 9.04 18.23
CA ASP A 6 30.75 8.27 19.13
C ASP A 6 30.33 6.80 19.14
N THR A 7 31.06 5.99 19.92
CA THR A 7 30.69 4.61 20.25
C THR A 7 30.10 4.48 21.66
N LYS A 8 29.94 5.60 22.37
CA LYS A 8 29.53 5.66 23.79
C LYS A 8 28.07 6.03 23.97
N GLY A 9 27.39 6.47 22.91
CA GLY A 9 25.98 6.86 22.94
C GLY A 9 25.73 8.25 23.53
N GLU A 10 26.69 9.18 23.47
CA GLU A 10 26.51 10.53 24.01
C GLU A 10 25.75 11.46 23.03
N PHE A 11 25.60 11.04 21.78
CA PHE A 11 24.97 11.81 20.70
C PHE A 11 23.65 11.18 20.24
N ASP A 12 22.68 12.04 19.94
CA ASP A 12 21.35 11.65 19.49
C ASP A 12 21.26 11.56 17.96
N ILE A 13 22.08 12.34 17.24
CA ILE A 13 21.98 12.48 15.78
C ILE A 13 23.35 12.58 15.11
N GLY A 14 23.54 11.76 14.08
CA GLY A 14 24.73 11.72 13.25
C GLY A 14 24.78 12.80 12.16
N CYS A 15 25.69 12.60 11.21
CA CYS A 15 25.79 13.39 9.99
C CYS A 15 25.01 12.76 8.83
N LEU A 16 24.78 13.52 7.76
CA LEU A 16 24.25 13.00 6.51
C LEU A 16 25.27 12.08 5.83
N ALA A 17 24.80 11.12 5.04
CA ALA A 17 25.65 10.10 4.43
C ALA A 17 26.57 10.63 3.32
N SER A 18 26.18 11.70 2.61
CA SER A 18 26.92 12.19 1.45
C SER A 18 26.81 13.70 1.27
N GLN A 19 27.76 14.27 0.51
CA GLN A 19 27.73 15.68 0.13
C GLN A 19 26.54 16.02 -0.76
N ASP A 20 26.11 15.10 -1.62
CA ASP A 20 24.97 15.34 -2.51
C ASP A 20 23.67 15.39 -1.72
N GLN A 21 23.52 14.58 -0.67
CA GLN A 21 22.36 14.68 0.22
C GLN A 21 22.31 16.03 0.94
N VAL A 22 23.47 16.56 1.36
CA VAL A 22 23.55 17.90 1.96
C VAL A 22 23.07 18.97 0.96
N LYS A 23 23.46 18.87 -0.31
CA LYS A 23 23.02 19.82 -1.36
C LYS A 23 21.51 19.77 -1.57
N ILE A 24 20.91 18.58 -1.61
CA ILE A 24 19.45 18.40 -1.73
C ILE A 24 18.74 19.10 -0.56
N VAL A 25 19.18 18.82 0.66
CA VAL A 25 18.63 19.43 1.88
C VAL A 25 18.74 20.96 1.85
N GLU A 26 19.90 21.50 1.47
CA GLU A 26 20.10 22.94 1.36
C GLU A 26 19.24 23.58 0.26
N ASP A 27 19.08 22.93 -0.89
CA ASP A 27 18.23 23.42 -1.98
C ASP A 27 16.76 23.48 -1.57
N GLN A 28 16.24 22.41 -0.95
CA GLN A 28 14.85 22.37 -0.49
C GLN A 28 14.56 23.42 0.59
N ILE A 29 15.48 23.65 1.52
CA ILE A 29 15.36 24.74 2.50
C ILE A 29 15.35 26.10 1.81
N LYS A 30 16.27 26.35 0.87
CA LYS A 30 16.35 27.62 0.14
C LYS A 30 15.08 27.87 -0.66
N ASP A 31 14.54 26.85 -1.33
CA ASP A 31 13.26 26.92 -2.05
C ASP A 31 12.11 27.28 -1.11
N ALA A 32 12.01 26.61 0.04
CA ALA A 32 10.96 26.85 1.02
C ALA A 32 11.03 28.28 1.59
N ILE A 33 12.21 28.76 1.99
CA ILE A 33 12.39 30.14 2.49
C ILE A 33 11.98 31.16 1.42
N ARG A 34 12.43 30.95 0.17
CA ARG A 34 12.08 31.84 -0.95
C ARG A 34 10.57 31.91 -1.18
N LYS A 35 9.84 30.84 -0.89
CA LYS A 35 8.37 30.74 -1.00
C LYS A 35 7.63 31.13 0.28
N GLY A 36 8.32 31.64 1.30
CA GLY A 36 7.70 32.21 2.51
C GLY A 36 7.66 31.28 3.72
N ALA A 37 8.29 30.10 3.66
CA ALA A 37 8.42 29.24 4.82
C ALA A 37 9.32 29.87 5.89
N LYS A 38 9.07 29.51 7.16
CA LYS A 38 9.79 30.02 8.32
C LYS A 38 10.49 28.87 9.04
N ILE A 39 11.80 29.02 9.26
CA ILE A 39 12.57 28.11 10.12
C ILE A 39 12.38 28.53 11.58
N LEU A 40 11.95 27.59 12.42
CA LEU A 40 11.83 27.80 13.87
C LEU A 40 13.09 27.41 14.64
N THR A 41 13.81 26.40 14.17
CA THR A 41 15.10 25.96 14.74
C THR A 41 15.93 25.28 13.66
N GLY A 42 17.25 25.30 13.82
CA GLY A 42 18.20 24.67 12.91
C GLY A 42 18.32 25.39 11.57
N GLY A 43 18.34 24.61 10.48
CA GLY A 43 18.35 25.09 9.11
C GLY A 43 19.73 25.30 8.51
N LYS A 44 20.80 24.95 9.24
CA LYS A 44 22.17 25.19 8.82
C LYS A 44 23.02 23.93 8.86
N ARG A 45 23.96 23.88 7.94
CA ARG A 45 25.06 22.94 7.91
C ARG A 45 26.20 23.43 8.81
N LYS A 46 26.87 22.52 9.53
CA LYS A 46 28.06 22.86 10.31
C LYS A 46 29.29 23.00 9.41
N GLY A 47 29.57 24.22 8.95
CA GLY A 47 30.72 24.52 8.08
C GLY A 47 30.71 23.65 6.81
N LYS A 48 31.85 23.05 6.47
CA LYS A 48 31.99 22.11 5.32
C LYS A 48 31.79 20.63 5.69
N THR A 49 31.26 20.33 6.88
CA THR A 49 31.07 18.95 7.37
C THR A 49 29.76 18.34 6.88
N LEU A 50 29.51 17.05 7.06
CA LEU A 50 28.22 16.43 6.69
C LEU A 50 27.12 16.63 7.75
N PHE A 51 27.42 17.34 8.85
CA PHE A 51 26.45 17.58 9.90
C PHE A 51 25.48 18.68 9.51
N PHE A 52 24.19 18.37 9.61
CA PHE A 52 23.09 19.29 9.36
C PHE A 52 22.23 19.41 10.61
N GLU A 53 21.92 20.63 11.03
CA GLU A 53 21.16 20.87 12.25
C GLU A 53 19.74 20.29 12.14
N PRO A 54 19.22 19.63 13.20
CA PRO A 54 17.81 19.27 13.25
C PRO A 54 16.93 20.51 13.06
N THR A 55 16.06 20.46 12.05
CA THR A 55 15.36 21.64 11.55
C THR A 55 13.86 21.47 11.69
N VAL A 56 13.18 22.49 12.23
CA VAL A 56 11.72 22.59 12.18
C VAL A 56 11.36 23.77 11.30
N ILE A 57 10.56 23.52 10.27
CA ILE A 57 10.10 24.52 9.31
C ILE A 57 8.57 24.56 9.29
N VAL A 58 8.00 25.76 9.30
CA VAL A 58 6.56 26.01 9.34
C VAL A 58 6.16 26.96 8.21
N ASN A 59 4.84 27.16 8.03
CA ASN A 59 4.27 27.92 6.92
C ASN A 59 4.71 27.35 5.56
N VAL A 60 4.74 26.03 5.47
CA VAL A 60 5.03 25.29 4.25
C VAL A 60 3.73 24.91 3.54
N ASP A 61 3.80 24.75 2.23
CA ASP A 61 2.72 24.24 1.40
C ASP A 61 3.27 23.35 0.27
N HIS A 62 2.38 22.74 -0.49
CA HIS A 62 2.72 21.79 -1.54
C HIS A 62 3.36 22.41 -2.80
N SER A 63 3.45 23.74 -2.89
CA SER A 63 4.26 24.37 -3.93
C SER A 63 5.76 24.27 -3.64
N MET A 64 6.15 23.96 -2.41
CA MET A 64 7.55 23.91 -1.95
C MET A 64 8.14 22.51 -2.13
N LYS A 65 9.39 22.42 -2.61
CA LYS A 65 10.07 21.13 -2.83
C LYS A 65 10.10 20.27 -1.57
N ILE A 66 10.31 20.88 -0.41
CA ILE A 66 10.41 20.19 0.89
C ILE A 66 9.12 19.45 1.30
N MET A 67 7.99 19.74 0.65
CA MET A 67 6.71 19.06 0.87
C MET A 67 6.41 17.98 -0.18
N GLN A 68 7.13 17.95 -1.30
CA GLN A 68 6.82 17.09 -2.47
C GLN A 68 7.94 16.10 -2.81
N GLU A 69 9.19 16.48 -2.53
CA GLU A 69 10.38 15.68 -2.80
C GLU A 69 10.94 15.09 -1.50
N GLU A 70 11.51 13.89 -1.58
CA GLU A 70 12.11 13.24 -0.42
C GLU A 70 13.37 14.00 0.04
N THR A 71 13.35 14.51 1.28
CA THR A 71 14.44 15.30 1.85
C THR A 71 15.59 14.46 2.39
N PHE A 72 15.31 13.27 2.94
CA PHE A 72 16.28 12.37 3.58
C PHE A 72 17.28 13.08 4.52
N GLY A 73 16.79 14.06 5.27
CA GLY A 73 17.56 14.88 6.20
C GLY A 73 16.81 15.09 7.51
N PRO A 74 17.47 15.69 8.53
CA PRO A 74 16.89 15.84 9.86
C PRO A 74 15.92 17.02 9.92
N ILE A 75 14.89 17.00 9.08
CA ILE A 75 13.94 18.11 8.91
C ILE A 75 12.52 17.63 9.15
N VAL A 76 11.76 18.41 9.91
CA VAL A 76 10.31 18.26 10.08
C VAL A 76 9.62 19.51 9.54
N SER A 77 8.76 19.31 8.56
CA SER A 77 7.92 20.33 7.94
C SER A 77 6.51 20.27 8.52
N ILE A 78 5.95 21.42 8.91
CA ILE A 78 4.64 21.49 9.56
C ILE A 78 3.70 22.37 8.74
N MET A 79 2.67 21.73 8.18
CA MET A 79 1.56 22.35 7.50
C MET A 79 0.30 22.25 8.39
N LYS A 80 -0.47 23.34 8.48
CA LYS A 80 -1.74 23.35 9.20
C LYS A 80 -2.86 22.86 8.28
N PHE A 81 -3.92 22.35 8.88
CA PHE A 81 -5.16 21.96 8.22
C PHE A 81 -6.33 22.25 9.17
N ASP A 82 -7.54 22.38 8.64
CA ASP A 82 -8.75 22.70 9.39
C ASP A 82 -9.73 21.51 9.46
N THR A 83 -9.71 20.61 8.47
CA THR A 83 -10.67 19.48 8.39
C THR A 83 -10.01 18.13 8.16
N GLU A 84 -10.74 17.05 8.47
CA GLU A 84 -10.27 15.67 8.25
C GLU A 84 -10.15 15.35 6.76
N GLU A 85 -11.07 15.84 5.95
CA GLU A 85 -11.08 15.68 4.50
C GLU A 85 -9.88 16.39 3.87
N GLU A 86 -9.56 17.59 4.34
CA GLU A 86 -8.39 18.35 3.89
C GLU A 86 -7.09 17.63 4.23
N VAL A 87 -6.90 17.19 5.49
CA VAL A 87 -5.63 16.54 5.87
C VAL A 87 -5.44 15.21 5.13
N VAL A 88 -6.50 14.46 4.87
CA VAL A 88 -6.44 13.25 4.04
C VAL A 88 -6.04 13.61 2.61
N LYS A 89 -6.63 14.66 2.03
CA LYS A 89 -6.27 15.14 0.69
C LYS A 89 -4.81 15.57 0.63
N LEU A 90 -4.34 16.37 1.59
CA LEU A 90 -2.95 16.81 1.69
C LEU A 90 -2.01 15.60 1.86
N ALA A 91 -2.28 14.69 2.79
CA ALA A 91 -1.43 13.53 3.01
C ALA A 91 -1.35 12.59 1.79
N ASN A 92 -2.43 12.51 1.00
CA ASN A 92 -2.46 11.73 -0.23
C ASN A 92 -1.87 12.45 -1.45
N ASP A 93 -1.71 13.77 -1.40
CA ASP A 93 -1.10 14.60 -2.45
C ASP A 93 0.43 14.52 -2.41
N SER A 94 0.90 13.31 -2.65
CA SER A 94 2.30 12.93 -2.79
C SER A 94 2.39 11.79 -3.79
N ILE A 95 3.48 11.76 -4.56
CA ILE A 95 3.82 10.62 -5.43
C ILE A 95 4.23 9.38 -4.61
N TYR A 96 4.52 9.55 -3.32
CA TYR A 96 4.93 8.50 -2.40
C TYR A 96 3.74 7.97 -1.58
N GLY A 97 3.92 6.76 -1.05
CA GLY A 97 2.90 6.05 -0.29
C GLY A 97 3.50 4.92 0.55
N LEU A 98 4.62 5.18 1.25
CA LEU A 98 5.29 4.15 2.05
C LEU A 98 4.55 3.89 3.37
N ASN A 99 4.56 4.87 4.29
CA ASN A 99 3.89 4.81 5.58
C ASN A 99 3.28 6.16 5.94
N ALA A 100 2.30 6.15 6.84
CA ALA A 100 1.79 7.35 7.48
C ALA A 100 1.64 7.16 9.00
N SER A 101 1.42 8.27 9.71
CA SER A 101 1.20 8.28 11.15
C SER A 101 0.03 9.19 11.48
N VAL A 102 -0.93 8.70 12.27
CA VAL A 102 -2.13 9.43 12.68
C VAL A 102 -2.15 9.57 14.19
N TRP A 103 -2.27 10.79 14.70
CA TRP A 103 -2.27 11.10 16.13
C TRP A 103 -3.60 11.70 16.55
N THR A 104 -4.33 10.99 17.42
CA THR A 104 -5.61 11.44 17.97
C THR A 104 -6.00 10.57 19.17
N LYS A 105 -6.77 11.14 20.10
CA LYS A 105 -7.40 10.38 21.20
C LYS A 105 -8.63 9.59 20.73
N ASP A 106 -9.22 9.98 19.59
CA ASP A 106 -10.40 9.35 19.01
C ASP A 106 -10.02 8.17 18.11
N LYS A 107 -10.32 6.96 18.57
CA LYS A 107 -10.00 5.72 17.85
C LYS A 107 -10.82 5.55 16.56
N ALA A 108 -12.08 6.00 16.55
CA ALA A 108 -12.94 5.87 15.36
C ALA A 108 -12.40 6.76 14.24
N LYS A 109 -12.05 8.00 14.59
CA LYS A 109 -11.37 8.94 13.69
C LYS A 109 -10.04 8.39 13.18
N ALA A 110 -9.21 7.85 14.07
CA ALA A 110 -7.93 7.27 13.67
C ALA A 110 -8.10 6.17 12.61
N LEU A 111 -9.09 5.29 12.78
CA LEU A 111 -9.40 4.21 11.84
C LEU A 111 -10.03 4.70 10.53
N GLN A 112 -10.84 5.75 10.58
CA GLN A 112 -11.41 6.37 9.38
C GLN A 112 -10.31 7.01 8.53
N VAL A 113 -9.48 7.86 9.15
CA VAL A 113 -8.34 8.50 8.48
C VAL A 113 -7.36 7.44 7.96
N SER A 114 -7.02 6.42 8.76
CA SER A 114 -6.06 5.39 8.32
C SER A 114 -6.54 4.61 7.09
N ARG A 115 -7.85 4.42 6.93
CA ARG A 115 -8.42 3.75 5.74
C ARG A 115 -8.42 4.64 4.51
N ALA A 116 -8.49 5.95 4.69
CA ALA A 116 -8.53 6.92 3.60
C ALA A 116 -7.13 7.29 3.08
N LEU A 117 -6.08 7.03 3.87
CA LEU A 117 -4.68 7.23 3.46
C LEU A 117 -4.22 6.14 2.48
N ILE A 118 -3.61 6.58 1.37
CA ILE A 118 -3.08 5.71 0.31
C ILE A 118 -1.61 5.43 0.60
N THR A 119 -1.37 4.57 1.59
CA THR A 119 -0.02 4.14 2.00
C THR A 119 0.08 2.63 2.21
N GLY A 120 1.30 2.13 2.30
CA GLY A 120 1.60 0.73 2.63
C GLY A 120 1.22 0.33 4.05
N GLY A 121 1.37 1.26 5.00
CA GLY A 121 0.97 1.08 6.38
C GLY A 121 0.71 2.40 7.10
N VAL A 122 0.02 2.31 8.23
CA VAL A 122 -0.33 3.45 9.09
C VAL A 122 -0.07 3.09 10.55
N SER A 123 0.70 3.92 11.25
CA SER A 123 0.84 3.87 12.70
C SER A 123 -0.17 4.83 13.35
N ILE A 124 -0.92 4.37 14.36
CA ILE A 124 -1.81 5.23 15.14
C ILE A 124 -1.16 5.54 16.50
N ASN A 125 -1.07 6.83 16.85
CA ASN A 125 -0.42 7.34 18.06
C ASN A 125 1.02 6.86 18.24
N ASN A 126 1.71 6.65 17.12
CA ASN A 126 3.10 6.24 17.08
C ASN A 126 3.72 6.59 15.71
N ALA A 127 5.04 6.69 15.63
CA ALA A 127 5.79 6.84 14.38
C ALA A 127 6.70 5.60 14.17
N LEU A 128 6.86 5.17 12.92
CA LEU A 128 7.75 4.06 12.53
C LEU A 128 7.40 2.64 13.04
N MET A 129 6.35 2.46 13.85
CA MET A 129 5.98 1.14 14.37
C MET A 129 5.59 0.09 13.33
N VAL A 130 5.01 0.49 12.19
CA VAL A 130 4.76 -0.47 11.09
C VAL A 130 6.06 -1.13 10.62
N GLN A 131 7.17 -0.37 10.56
CA GLN A 131 8.48 -0.91 10.17
C GLN A 131 9.06 -1.86 11.22
N ALA A 132 8.86 -1.56 12.50
CA ALA A 132 9.40 -2.33 13.62
C ALA A 132 8.65 -3.65 13.87
N ASN A 133 7.45 -3.83 13.31
CA ASN A 133 6.68 -5.06 13.48
C ASN A 133 6.87 -6.03 12.30
N PHE A 134 7.80 -6.96 12.47
CA PHE A 134 8.16 -7.96 11.45
C PHE A 134 7.06 -8.99 11.12
N ASN A 135 5.97 -9.04 11.91
CA ASN A 135 4.83 -9.92 11.63
C ASN A 135 3.82 -9.29 10.66
N LEU A 136 3.81 -7.96 10.54
CA LEU A 136 2.94 -7.24 9.61
C LEU A 136 3.64 -7.08 8.26
N PRO A 137 2.89 -7.08 7.14
CA PRO A 137 3.49 -6.78 5.84
C PRO A 137 4.02 -5.34 5.80
N TYR A 138 5.19 -5.15 5.22
CA TYR A 138 5.81 -3.85 5.01
C TYR A 138 6.14 -3.64 3.53
N GLY A 139 5.93 -2.42 3.04
CA GLY A 139 6.16 -2.03 1.66
C GLY A 139 5.11 -1.01 1.22
N GLY A 140 5.47 -0.14 0.27
CA GLY A 140 4.64 1.01 -0.11
C GLY A 140 3.64 0.75 -1.24
N VAL A 141 3.05 1.85 -1.69
CA VAL A 141 2.27 1.97 -2.92
C VAL A 141 2.74 3.21 -3.70
N LYS A 142 2.19 3.46 -4.88
CA LYS A 142 2.62 4.55 -5.79
C LYS A 142 4.11 4.42 -6.15
N GLN A 143 4.89 5.50 -6.10
CA GLN A 143 6.33 5.46 -6.38
C GLN A 143 7.17 4.90 -5.22
N SER A 144 6.56 4.56 -4.08
CA SER A 144 7.25 3.87 -2.98
C SER A 144 7.42 2.35 -3.22
N GLY A 145 7.10 1.88 -4.44
CA GLY A 145 7.30 0.49 -4.87
C GLY A 145 6.04 -0.36 -4.85
N PHE A 146 6.23 -1.65 -5.11
CA PHE A 146 5.17 -2.68 -5.15
C PHE A 146 5.63 -3.94 -4.42
N GLY A 147 4.68 -4.82 -4.08
CA GLY A 147 4.95 -6.02 -3.28
C GLY A 147 5.07 -5.73 -1.78
N ARG A 148 5.28 -6.78 -0.97
CA ARG A 148 5.43 -6.68 0.48
C ARG A 148 6.55 -7.59 0.94
N TYR A 149 7.38 -7.12 1.86
CA TYR A 149 8.27 -7.95 2.67
C TYR A 149 7.75 -7.98 4.11
N HIS A 150 8.37 -8.76 5.01
CA HIS A 150 7.83 -9.14 6.33
C HIS A 150 6.57 -10.03 6.27
N GLY A 151 6.26 -10.67 7.39
CA GLY A 151 5.12 -11.55 7.56
C GLY A 151 5.02 -12.68 6.50
N PRO A 152 3.86 -13.32 6.40
CA PRO A 152 3.63 -14.38 5.40
C PRO A 152 3.74 -13.89 3.95
N TYR A 153 3.32 -12.64 3.69
CA TYR A 153 3.38 -12.04 2.34
C TYR A 153 4.82 -11.88 1.83
N GLY A 154 5.75 -11.53 2.72
CA GLY A 154 7.17 -11.46 2.39
C GLY A 154 7.75 -12.81 2.00
N LEU A 155 7.41 -13.88 2.72
CA LEU A 155 7.84 -15.23 2.38
C LEU A 155 7.29 -15.70 1.03
N HIS A 156 6.02 -15.40 0.75
CA HIS A 156 5.41 -15.72 -0.54
C HIS A 156 6.11 -15.02 -1.72
N THR A 157 6.68 -13.83 -1.52
CA THR A 157 7.42 -13.10 -2.58
C THR A 157 8.67 -13.87 -3.04
N PHE A 158 9.26 -14.69 -2.17
CA PHE A 158 10.41 -15.55 -2.50
C PHE A 158 10.01 -17.00 -2.81
N SER A 159 8.71 -17.28 -2.93
CA SER A 159 8.18 -18.63 -3.11
C SER A 159 7.49 -18.78 -4.47
N ASN A 160 7.57 -19.97 -5.07
CA ASN A 160 6.75 -20.32 -6.23
C ASN A 160 5.43 -20.94 -5.76
N ILE A 161 4.33 -20.17 -5.80
CA ILE A 161 3.01 -20.66 -5.39
C ILE A 161 2.47 -21.62 -6.46
N LYS A 162 2.32 -22.90 -6.10
CA LYS A 162 1.85 -23.96 -7.00
C LYS A 162 0.45 -24.45 -6.61
N ALA A 163 -0.51 -24.32 -7.52
CA ALA A 163 -1.80 -24.97 -7.40
C ALA A 163 -1.68 -26.44 -7.85
N VAL A 164 -2.23 -27.37 -7.06
CA VAL A 164 -2.32 -28.79 -7.40
C VAL A 164 -3.77 -29.22 -7.18
N ILE A 165 -4.37 -29.83 -8.20
CA ILE A 165 -5.70 -30.43 -8.13
C ILE A 165 -5.58 -31.94 -8.38
N ILE A 166 -6.24 -32.73 -7.54
CA ILE A 166 -6.31 -34.17 -7.69
C ILE A 166 -7.77 -34.54 -7.98
N GLU A 167 -8.03 -34.98 -9.20
CA GLU A 167 -9.30 -35.60 -9.56
C GLU A 167 -9.30 -37.05 -9.07
N LYS A 168 -10.23 -37.41 -8.18
CA LYS A 168 -10.31 -38.75 -7.58
C LYS A 168 -10.85 -39.84 -8.54
N GLY A 169 -11.16 -39.51 -9.80
CA GLY A 169 -11.62 -40.45 -10.83
C GLY A 169 -12.96 -41.15 -10.55
N LYS A 170 -13.69 -40.78 -9.50
CA LYS A 170 -14.95 -41.48 -9.10
C LYS A 170 -16.17 -41.09 -9.96
N LYS A 171 -16.05 -40.08 -10.81
CA LYS A 171 -17.06 -39.73 -11.81
C LYS A 171 -16.53 -40.13 -13.18
N PRO A 172 -17.31 -40.83 -14.02
CA PRO A 172 -16.79 -41.40 -15.25
C PRO A 172 -16.22 -40.35 -16.21
N LYS A 173 -16.75 -39.11 -16.23
CA LYS A 173 -16.23 -37.98 -17.03
C LYS A 173 -16.62 -36.66 -16.38
N ASP A 174 -15.72 -35.68 -16.46
CA ASP A 174 -15.93 -34.34 -15.92
C ASP A 174 -17.09 -33.63 -16.64
N ILE A 175 -17.95 -32.91 -15.90
CA ILE A 175 -19.13 -32.22 -16.47
C ILE A 175 -18.70 -31.09 -17.42
N ASN A 176 -17.52 -30.51 -17.17
CA ASN A 176 -16.95 -29.45 -17.99
C ASN A 176 -16.41 -29.95 -19.34
N TRP A 177 -16.23 -31.26 -19.52
CA TRP A 177 -15.73 -31.82 -20.77
C TRP A 177 -16.82 -31.91 -21.83
N TYR A 178 -16.43 -31.63 -23.08
CA TYR A 178 -17.32 -31.63 -24.23
C TYR A 178 -18.13 -32.93 -24.37
N PRO A 179 -19.37 -32.82 -24.86
CA PRO A 179 -20.19 -33.98 -25.10
C PRO A 179 -19.81 -34.68 -26.42
N PHE A 180 -18.77 -35.51 -26.42
CA PHE A 180 -18.29 -36.22 -27.62
C PHE A 180 -19.22 -37.31 -28.17
N ARG A 181 -20.36 -37.56 -27.51
CA ARG A 181 -21.40 -38.44 -28.02
C ARG A 181 -22.59 -37.62 -28.47
N ALA A 182 -23.15 -37.95 -29.64
CA ALA A 182 -24.27 -37.22 -30.24
C ALA A 182 -25.47 -37.10 -29.27
N ASP A 183 -25.76 -38.15 -28.51
CA ASP A 183 -26.84 -38.17 -27.53
C ASP A 183 -26.55 -37.28 -26.31
N LYS A 184 -25.32 -37.27 -25.81
CA LYS A 184 -24.86 -36.33 -24.76
C LYS A 184 -24.90 -34.88 -25.26
N TYR A 185 -24.56 -34.63 -26.52
CA TYR A 185 -24.59 -33.30 -27.12
C TYR A 185 -26.01 -32.77 -27.21
N GLN A 186 -26.96 -33.59 -27.65
CA GLN A 186 -28.38 -33.23 -27.68
C GLN A 186 -28.94 -32.96 -26.28
N ARG A 187 -28.53 -33.74 -25.27
CA ARG A 187 -28.91 -33.51 -23.87
C ARG A 187 -28.30 -32.21 -23.31
N PHE A 188 -27.05 -31.94 -23.64
CA PHE A 188 -26.36 -30.70 -23.28
C PHE A 188 -27.03 -29.48 -23.92
N LEU A 189 -27.30 -29.52 -25.23
CA LEU A 189 -27.99 -28.45 -25.95
C LEU A 189 -29.37 -28.17 -25.37
N ARG A 190 -30.18 -29.20 -25.09
CA ARG A 190 -31.50 -29.02 -24.45
C ARG A 190 -31.40 -28.40 -23.07
N THR A 191 -30.38 -28.79 -22.30
CA THR A 191 -30.12 -28.22 -20.97
C THR A 191 -29.73 -26.74 -21.09
N PHE A 192 -28.86 -26.40 -22.04
CA PHE A 192 -28.44 -25.02 -22.30
C PHE A 192 -29.60 -24.14 -22.79
N GLN A 193 -30.35 -24.61 -23.80
CA GLN A 193 -31.55 -23.93 -24.32
C GLN A 193 -32.61 -23.73 -23.24
N SER A 194 -32.74 -24.67 -22.31
CA SER A 194 -33.64 -24.56 -21.16
C SER A 194 -33.15 -23.52 -20.15
N LEU A 195 -31.87 -23.56 -19.75
CA LEU A 195 -31.30 -22.62 -18.77
C LEU A 195 -31.39 -21.16 -19.24
N PHE A 196 -31.20 -20.94 -20.54
CA PHE A 196 -31.23 -19.61 -21.16
C PHE A 196 -32.57 -19.28 -21.84
N SER A 197 -33.62 -20.09 -21.65
CA SER A 197 -34.96 -19.75 -22.17
C SER A 197 -35.61 -18.66 -21.31
N GLU A 198 -36.27 -17.69 -21.93
CA GLU A 198 -37.11 -16.72 -21.20
C GLU A 198 -38.45 -17.33 -20.74
N LYS A 199 -38.85 -18.48 -21.29
CA LYS A 199 -40.15 -19.11 -21.00
C LYS A 199 -40.05 -20.09 -19.84
N THR A 200 -40.81 -19.86 -18.77
CA THR A 200 -40.85 -20.70 -17.56
C THR A 200 -41.17 -22.17 -17.86
N MET A 201 -42.07 -22.43 -18.80
CA MET A 201 -42.41 -23.80 -19.23
C MET A 201 -41.26 -24.50 -19.97
N ALA A 202 -40.44 -23.76 -20.71
CA ALA A 202 -39.27 -24.33 -21.38
C ALA A 202 -38.15 -24.66 -20.37
N LYS A 203 -37.99 -23.83 -19.31
CA LYS A 203 -37.11 -24.13 -18.16
C LYS A 203 -37.51 -25.43 -17.45
N LEU A 204 -38.81 -25.61 -17.21
CA LEU A 204 -39.36 -26.82 -16.57
C LEU A 204 -39.18 -28.08 -17.41
N LYS A 205 -39.31 -27.98 -18.74
CA LYS A 205 -39.13 -29.11 -19.66
C LYS A 205 -37.68 -29.57 -19.82
N GLY A 206 -36.68 -28.73 -19.52
CA GLY A 206 -35.26 -29.11 -19.59
C GLY A 206 -34.67 -29.69 -18.30
N LEU A 207 -35.38 -29.60 -17.17
CA LEU A 207 -34.98 -30.18 -15.88
C LEU A 207 -34.67 -31.70 -15.94
N PRO A 208 -35.46 -32.54 -16.64
CA PRO A 208 -35.13 -33.95 -16.79
C PRO A 208 -33.80 -34.17 -17.53
N ALA A 209 -33.56 -33.44 -18.61
CA ALA A 209 -32.31 -33.53 -19.38
C ALA A 209 -31.09 -33.12 -18.53
N MET A 210 -31.24 -32.08 -17.70
CA MET A 210 -30.22 -31.61 -16.77
C MET A 210 -29.94 -32.64 -15.66
N MET A 211 -30.97 -33.23 -15.05
CA MET A 211 -30.81 -34.28 -14.04
C MET A 211 -30.14 -35.54 -14.62
N THR A 212 -30.49 -35.93 -15.84
CA THR A 212 -29.85 -37.06 -16.53
C THR A 212 -28.39 -36.76 -16.87
N LEU A 213 -28.06 -35.53 -17.30
CA LEU A 213 -26.68 -35.11 -17.56
C LEU A 213 -25.81 -35.12 -16.29
N MET A 214 -26.38 -34.75 -15.14
CA MET A 214 -25.69 -34.79 -13.83
C MET A 214 -25.54 -36.21 -13.27
N ARG A 215 -26.44 -37.13 -13.63
CA ARG A 215 -26.47 -38.51 -13.14
C ARG A 215 -25.85 -39.54 -14.08
N SER A 216 -25.52 -39.17 -15.33
CA SER A 216 -25.02 -40.13 -16.31
C SER A 216 -23.67 -40.69 -15.85
N LYS A 217 -23.69 -41.95 -15.39
CA LYS A 217 -22.50 -42.79 -15.32
C LYS A 217 -22.37 -43.50 -16.66
N GLU A 218 -21.49 -43.03 -17.54
CA GLU A 218 -21.09 -43.78 -18.75
C GLU A 218 -19.60 -44.08 -18.72
#